data_AF-A0A959G8X3-F1
#
_entry.id   AF-A0A959G8X3-F1
#
_cell.length_a   1.000
_cell.length_b   1.000
_cell.length_c   1.000
_cell.angle_alpha   90.00
_cell.angle_beta   90.00
_cell.angle_gamma   90.00
#
_symmetry.space_group_name_H-M   'P 1'
#
loop_
_entity.id
_entity.type
_entity.pdbx_description
1 polymer ?
#
loop_
_entity_poly.entity_id
_entity_poly.type
_entity_poly.pdbx_seq_one_letter_code
_entity_poly.pdbx_strand_id
1 'polypeptide(L)'
;MKLTQFFLLGLCALAICACGSSSVVPKSPKEDISHTSVENPDQNISLSDHLRKLSGVSVSGSGPNARVTIRGVNSLNAGTEPLFVINGQAINGGLRAASDIVSVNDIQSIRVLKNPSETGFYGVRGANGVIEIKLKN
;
A
#
# COMPACT_ATOMS: atom_id res chain seq x y z
N MET A 1 11.44 52.93 -25.30
CA MET A 1 12.81 53.39 -25.66
C MET A 1 13.64 53.40 -24.39
N LYS A 2 14.82 52.78 -24.43
CA LYS A 2 15.94 52.94 -23.47
C LYS A 2 15.70 52.31 -22.08
N LEU A 3 16.64 51.62 -21.46
CA LEU A 3 17.99 51.26 -21.85
C LEU A 3 18.46 50.14 -20.91
N THR A 4 19.10 49.18 -21.52
CA THR A 4 20.06 48.23 -20.98
C THR A 4 21.00 48.80 -19.90
N GLN A 5 21.49 47.87 -19.05
CA GLN A 5 22.90 47.75 -18.62
C GLN A 5 23.27 48.21 -17.20
N PHE A 6 23.65 47.24 -16.35
CA PHE A 6 24.75 47.21 -15.35
C PHE A 6 24.50 45.95 -14.47
N PHE A 7 25.04 44.76 -14.75
CA PHE A 7 26.45 44.32 -14.76
C PHE A 7 27.13 44.45 -13.39
N LEU A 8 27.01 43.41 -12.54
CA LEU A 8 28.13 42.77 -11.79
C LEU A 8 27.57 41.59 -10.97
N LEU A 9 27.77 40.35 -11.42
CA LEU A 9 28.86 39.43 -11.01
C LEU A 9 28.71 38.91 -9.57
N GLY A 10 28.29 37.65 -9.43
CA GLY A 10 28.27 36.99 -8.12
C GLY A 10 27.81 35.54 -8.17
N LEU A 11 28.76 34.64 -8.46
CA LEU A 11 28.74 33.20 -8.14
C LEU A 11 27.92 32.25 -9.04
N CYS A 12 28.45 32.03 -10.24
CA CYS A 12 28.22 30.78 -10.97
C CYS A 12 29.05 29.68 -10.29
N ALA A 13 28.42 28.87 -9.43
CA ALA A 13 29.01 27.64 -8.95
C ALA A 13 28.81 26.54 -10.00
N LEU A 14 29.82 26.40 -10.84
CA LEU A 14 30.03 25.31 -11.78
C LEU A 14 30.47 24.07 -11.00
N ALA A 15 29.69 22.98 -11.02
CA ALA A 15 30.15 21.59 -10.93
C ALA A 15 28.96 20.63 -10.79
N ILE A 16 28.82 19.49 -11.45
CA ILE A 16 29.57 18.75 -12.48
C ILE A 16 28.50 17.86 -13.13
N CYS A 17 28.49 17.76 -14.46
CA CYS A 17 27.76 16.73 -15.18
C CYS A 17 28.32 15.35 -14.83
N ALA A 18 27.45 14.41 -14.47
CA ALA A 18 27.76 12.98 -14.57
C ALA A 18 26.67 12.30 -15.42
N CYS A 19 27.08 11.90 -16.63
CA CYS A 19 26.37 10.95 -17.46
C CYS A 19 26.34 9.60 -16.75
N GLY A 20 25.20 8.92 -16.77
CA GLY A 20 25.02 7.61 -16.16
C GLY A 20 23.84 6.88 -16.76
N SER A 21 23.95 6.46 -18.03
CA SER A 21 23.12 5.38 -18.55
C SER A 21 23.44 4.11 -17.78
N SER A 22 22.45 3.51 -17.10
CA SER A 22 22.43 2.08 -16.83
C SER A 22 21.03 1.65 -16.44
N SER A 23 20.41 0.92 -17.36
CA SER A 23 19.31 0.01 -17.08
C SER A 23 19.72 -0.91 -15.93
N VAL A 24 19.00 -0.90 -14.82
CA VAL A 24 19.07 -1.98 -13.84
C VAL A 24 17.67 -2.56 -13.72
N VAL A 25 17.45 -3.61 -14.50
CA VAL A 25 16.56 -4.71 -14.14
C VAL A 25 17.37 -5.62 -13.22
N PRO A 26 17.02 -5.75 -11.93
CA PRO A 26 17.27 -6.95 -11.17
C PRO A 26 15.89 -7.54 -10.84
N LYS A 27 15.43 -8.53 -11.60
CA LYS A 27 15.53 -9.96 -11.24
C LYS A 27 15.15 -10.17 -9.78
N SER A 28 14.10 -10.94 -9.49
CA SER A 28 13.86 -11.54 -8.17
C SER A 28 15.16 -12.15 -7.64
N PRO A 29 15.59 -11.83 -6.41
CA PRO A 29 15.89 -12.90 -5.46
C PRO A 29 15.38 -12.55 -4.05
N LYS A 30 14.69 -13.50 -3.40
CA LYS A 30 15.25 -14.32 -2.30
C LYS A 30 15.56 -13.48 -1.06
N GLU A 31 14.63 -13.58 -0.09
CA GLU A 31 14.93 -13.80 1.32
C GLU A 31 16.13 -12.99 1.86
N ASP A 32 15.87 -11.82 2.43
CA ASP A 32 16.77 -11.24 3.42
C ASP A 32 16.02 -11.10 4.75
N ILE A 33 16.66 -11.68 5.74
CA ILE A 33 16.15 -12.05 7.04
C ILE A 33 16.74 -11.01 8.00
N SER A 34 15.91 -10.09 8.48
CA SER A 34 16.23 -9.25 9.63
C SER A 34 15.62 -9.86 10.89
N HIS A 35 16.34 -10.77 11.54
CA HIS A 35 16.04 -11.24 12.90
C HIS A 35 16.62 -10.23 13.91
N THR A 36 15.87 -9.77 14.92
CA THR A 36 15.80 -10.37 16.28
C THR A 36 14.75 -9.55 17.05
N SER A 37 13.74 -10.09 17.73
CA SER A 37 13.78 -11.18 18.72
C SER A 37 12.73 -12.28 18.52
N VAL A 38 13.19 -13.50 18.82
CA VAL A 38 12.51 -14.77 19.18
C VAL A 38 11.38 -14.48 20.21
N GLU A 39 10.17 -15.04 20.24
CA GLU A 39 9.65 -16.42 20.20
C GLU A 39 8.16 -16.35 19.71
N ASN A 40 7.72 -17.08 18.69
CA ASN A 40 7.16 -18.43 18.82
C ASN A 40 6.89 -19.01 17.42
N PRO A 41 7.26 -20.26 17.11
CA PRO A 41 6.92 -20.94 15.85
C PRO A 41 5.45 -21.43 15.79
N ASP A 42 4.53 -20.74 16.47
CA ASP A 42 3.09 -21.07 16.53
C ASP A 42 2.19 -19.81 16.41
N GLN A 43 2.70 -18.74 15.80
CA GLN A 43 1.92 -17.53 15.62
C GLN A 43 0.94 -17.73 14.46
N ASN A 44 -0.31 -18.05 14.81
CA ASN A 44 -1.49 -17.86 13.96
C ASN A 44 -1.44 -16.43 13.36
N ILE A 45 -0.89 -16.31 12.16
CA ILE A 45 -0.64 -15.02 11.51
C ILE A 45 -2.01 -14.42 11.22
N SER A 46 -2.36 -13.32 11.90
CA SER A 46 -3.68 -12.73 11.71
C SER A 46 -3.78 -12.06 10.34
N LEU A 47 -5.00 -11.94 9.80
CA LEU A 47 -5.24 -11.24 8.53
C LEU A 47 -4.66 -9.81 8.56
N SER A 48 -4.78 -9.12 9.70
CA SER A 48 -4.15 -7.80 9.95
C SER A 48 -2.66 -7.77 9.67
N ASP A 49 -1.94 -8.85 10.02
CA ASP A 49 -0.49 -8.92 9.93
C ASP A 49 -0.03 -9.15 8.49
N HIS A 50 -0.82 -9.89 7.71
CA HIS A 50 -0.64 -9.98 6.26
C HIS A 50 -0.84 -8.63 5.58
N LEU A 51 -1.89 -7.89 5.97
CA LEU A 51 -2.17 -6.58 5.39
C LEU A 51 -1.09 -5.54 5.71
N ARG A 52 -0.43 -5.62 6.88
CA ARG A 52 0.69 -4.74 7.23
C ARG A 52 1.89 -4.85 6.30
N LYS A 53 2.08 -6.01 5.67
CA LYS A 53 3.20 -6.26 4.74
C LYS A 53 2.92 -5.69 3.34
N LEU A 54 1.69 -5.30 3.05
CA LEU A 54 1.31 -4.78 1.73
C LEU A 54 1.71 -3.31 1.59
N SER A 55 2.27 -2.97 0.43
CA SER A 55 2.68 -1.60 0.14
C SER A 55 1.45 -0.68 0.01
N GLY A 56 1.56 0.53 0.57
CA GLY A 56 0.45 1.48 0.56
C GLY A 56 -0.70 1.13 1.50
N VAL A 57 -0.60 0.07 2.32
CA VAL A 57 -1.54 -0.24 3.39
C VAL A 57 -0.94 0.16 4.73
N SER A 58 -1.75 0.75 5.60
CA SER A 58 -1.40 1.06 6.98
C SER A 58 -2.41 0.38 7.90
N VAL A 59 -1.92 -0.36 8.88
CA VAL A 59 -2.77 -1.04 9.87
C VAL A 59 -2.43 -0.52 11.25
N SER A 60 -3.42 -0.04 11.98
CA SER A 60 -3.29 0.45 13.36
C SER A 60 -4.06 -0.47 14.31
N GLY A 61 -3.45 -0.85 15.44
CA GLY A 61 -3.97 -1.91 16.30
C GLY A 61 -3.72 -3.31 15.74
N SER A 62 -4.24 -4.36 16.39
CA SER A 62 -3.99 -5.77 16.07
C SER A 62 -5.25 -6.62 16.07
N GLY A 63 -5.19 -7.78 15.40
CA GLY A 63 -6.29 -8.73 15.30
C GLY A 63 -7.44 -8.23 14.42
N PRO A 64 -8.65 -8.80 14.56
CA PRO A 64 -9.79 -8.49 13.69
C PRO A 64 -10.33 -7.07 13.86
N ASN A 65 -10.03 -6.41 14.98
CA ASN A 65 -10.44 -5.02 15.26
C ASN A 65 -9.39 -3.99 14.81
N ALA A 66 -8.31 -4.41 14.16
CA ALA A 66 -7.32 -3.47 13.66
C ALA A 66 -7.93 -2.57 12.59
N ARG A 67 -7.55 -1.29 12.60
CA ARG A 67 -8.01 -0.33 11.61
C ARG A 67 -7.09 -0.33 10.42
N VAL A 68 -7.64 -0.62 9.25
CA VAL A 68 -6.88 -0.64 7.98
C VAL A 68 -7.18 0.63 7.21
N THR A 69 -6.14 1.24 6.65
CA THR A 69 -6.25 2.40 5.76
C THR A 69 -5.31 2.23 4.57
N ILE A 70 -5.71 2.74 3.41
CA ILE A 70 -4.85 2.77 2.23
C ILE A 70 -4.24 4.18 2.13
N ARG A 71 -2.91 4.27 2.03
CA ARG A 71 -2.20 5.54 1.90
C ARG A 71 -2.45 6.11 0.51
N GLY A 72 -2.70 7.42 0.45
CA GLY A 72 -2.95 8.13 -0.80
C GLY A 72 -4.42 8.22 -1.20
N VAL A 73 -5.34 7.64 -0.43
CA VAL A 73 -6.78 7.94 -0.57
C VAL A 73 -7.15 9.13 0.31
N ASN A 74 -7.92 10.08 -0.24
CA ASN A 74 -8.26 11.33 0.46
C ASN A 74 -9.19 11.05 1.66
N SER A 75 -8.60 11.04 2.85
CA SER A 75 -9.25 10.87 4.15
C SER A 75 -9.94 12.17 4.62
N LEU A 76 -10.70 12.84 3.75
CA LEU A 76 -11.08 14.22 4.04
C LEU A 76 -12.18 14.39 5.08
N ASN A 77 -13.06 13.42 5.36
CA ASN A 77 -14.02 13.46 6.50
C ASN A 77 -14.94 12.23 6.61
N ALA A 78 -15.01 11.36 5.61
CA ALA A 78 -15.78 10.11 5.66
C ALA A 78 -14.88 8.94 6.06
N GLY A 79 -15.43 7.96 6.79
CA GLY A 79 -14.70 6.81 7.34
C GLY A 79 -13.64 6.27 6.38
N THR A 80 -12.43 6.09 6.89
CA THR A 80 -11.21 5.85 6.09
C THR A 80 -10.96 4.38 5.80
N GLU A 81 -11.93 3.52 6.09
CA GLU A 81 -11.76 2.08 5.99
C GLU A 81 -11.99 1.65 4.54
N PRO A 82 -11.08 0.83 3.97
CA PRO A 82 -11.23 0.35 2.61
C PRO A 82 -12.38 -0.67 2.53
N LEU A 83 -12.88 -0.86 1.31
CA LEU A 83 -13.79 -1.96 1.04
C LEU A 83 -13.01 -3.27 0.97
N PHE A 84 -13.43 -4.28 1.73
CA PHE A 84 -12.91 -5.64 1.60
C PHE A 84 -13.74 -6.42 0.58
N VAL A 85 -13.06 -7.10 -0.33
CA VAL A 85 -13.69 -7.95 -1.35
C VAL A 85 -13.10 -9.34 -1.24
N ILE A 86 -13.92 -10.36 -1.06
CA ILE A 86 -13.47 -11.76 -0.98
C ILE A 86 -14.06 -12.50 -2.17
N ASN A 87 -13.22 -13.11 -2.99
CA ASN A 87 -13.65 -13.83 -4.20
C ASN A 87 -14.63 -13.03 -5.09
N GLY A 88 -14.39 -11.73 -5.22
CA GLY A 88 -15.24 -10.81 -6.00
C GLY A 88 -16.48 -10.29 -5.26
N GLN A 89 -16.78 -10.77 -4.06
CA GLN A 89 -17.92 -10.30 -3.26
C GLN A 89 -17.50 -9.23 -2.25
N ALA A 90 -18.21 -8.10 -2.26
CA ALA A 90 -17.92 -6.96 -1.40
C ALA A 90 -18.48 -7.16 0.02
N ILE A 91 -17.61 -7.20 1.02
CA ILE A 91 -17.95 -7.42 2.42
C ILE A 91 -18.19 -6.09 3.14
N ASN A 92 -19.24 -6.04 3.94
CA ASN A 92 -19.51 -4.94 4.86
C ASN A 92 -19.04 -5.30 6.27
N GLY A 93 -18.56 -4.32 7.04
CA GLY A 93 -18.06 -4.55 8.40
C GLY A 93 -16.53 -4.54 8.54
N GLY A 94 -15.83 -4.09 7.50
CA GLY A 94 -14.40 -3.79 7.58
C GLY A 94 -13.52 -5.02 7.79
N LEU A 95 -12.39 -4.81 8.46
CA LEU A 95 -11.43 -5.89 8.69
C LEU A 95 -12.01 -7.04 9.52
N ARG A 96 -12.91 -6.74 10.47
CA ARG A 96 -13.49 -7.74 11.36
C ARG A 96 -14.31 -8.76 10.59
N ALA A 97 -15.26 -8.29 9.79
CA ALA A 97 -16.07 -9.17 8.94
C ALA A 97 -15.20 -9.94 7.93
N ALA A 98 -14.15 -9.31 7.39
CA ALA A 98 -13.22 -9.99 6.51
C ALA A 98 -12.42 -11.09 7.24
N SER A 99 -12.02 -10.87 8.48
CA SER A 99 -11.29 -11.85 9.31
C SER A 99 -12.18 -13.03 9.74
N ASP A 100 -13.49 -12.83 9.88
CA ASP A 100 -14.44 -13.90 10.21
C ASP A 100 -14.70 -14.83 9.00
N ILE A 101 -14.54 -14.32 7.77
CA ILE A 101 -14.80 -15.07 6.52
C ILE A 101 -13.51 -15.67 5.95
N VAL A 102 -12.38 -14.96 6.04
CA VAL A 102 -11.10 -15.38 5.48
C VAL A 102 -10.25 -16.11 6.50
N SER A 103 -9.96 -17.37 6.22
CA SER A 103 -8.86 -18.09 6.85
C SER A 103 -7.54 -17.73 6.17
N VAL A 104 -6.50 -17.47 6.96
CA VAL A 104 -5.18 -17.06 6.46
C VAL A 104 -4.51 -18.15 5.62
N ASN A 105 -4.79 -19.42 5.93
CA ASN A 105 -4.25 -20.57 5.20
C ASN A 105 -4.82 -20.69 3.79
N ASP A 106 -6.03 -20.17 3.57
CA ASP A 106 -6.77 -20.29 2.32
C ASP A 106 -6.56 -19.11 1.39
N ILE A 107 -5.80 -18.09 1.81
CA ILE A 107 -5.49 -16.94 0.96
C ILE A 107 -4.58 -17.38 -0.19
N GLN A 108 -5.05 -17.18 -1.42
CA GLN A 108 -4.26 -17.35 -2.63
C GLN A 108 -3.51 -16.07 -2.98
N SER A 109 -4.19 -14.92 -2.94
CA SER A 109 -3.59 -13.63 -3.24
C SER A 109 -4.36 -12.48 -2.60
N ILE A 110 -3.64 -11.39 -2.31
CA ILE A 110 -4.24 -10.13 -1.85
C ILE A 110 -3.81 -9.03 -2.83
N ARG A 111 -4.78 -8.28 -3.34
CA ARG A 111 -4.57 -7.13 -4.21
C ARG A 111 -5.12 -5.88 -3.55
N VAL A 112 -4.38 -4.79 -3.66
CA VAL A 112 -4.78 -3.48 -3.14
C VAL A 112 -5.04 -2.58 -4.34
N LEU A 113 -6.30 -2.20 -4.51
CA LEU A 113 -6.79 -1.35 -5.60
C LEU A 113 -6.89 0.08 -5.06
N LYS A 114 -6.12 0.99 -5.67
CA LYS A 114 -5.98 2.39 -5.23
C LYS A 114 -6.40 3.40 -6.29
N ASN A 115 -6.43 2.98 -7.55
CA ASN A 115 -6.69 3.89 -8.66
C ASN A 115 -8.17 3.88 -9.04
N PRO A 116 -8.73 5.02 -9.51
CA PRO A 116 -10.14 5.11 -9.93
C PRO A 116 -10.54 4.08 -10.99
N SER A 117 -9.64 3.74 -11.93
CA SER A 117 -9.91 2.76 -12.98
C SER A 117 -10.09 1.34 -12.45
N GLU A 118 -9.56 1.04 -11.26
CA GLU A 118 -9.66 -0.26 -10.60
C GLU A 118 -10.78 -0.28 -9.57
N THR A 119 -10.93 0.80 -8.81
CA THR A 119 -11.95 0.92 -7.76
C THR A 119 -13.33 1.31 -8.29
N GLY A 120 -13.41 1.87 -9.51
CA GLY A 120 -14.65 2.28 -10.16
C GLY A 120 -15.67 1.13 -10.33
N PHE A 121 -15.19 -0.10 -10.48
CA PHE A 121 -16.04 -1.30 -10.51
C PHE A 121 -16.81 -1.54 -9.20
N TYR A 122 -16.34 -0.97 -8.08
CA TYR A 122 -16.95 -1.10 -6.76
C TYR A 122 -17.73 0.16 -6.32
N GLY A 123 -17.83 1.16 -7.19
CA GLY A 123 -18.58 2.40 -6.98
C GLY A 123 -18.09 3.22 -5.78
N VAL A 124 -19.01 3.95 -5.14
CA VAL A 124 -18.72 4.87 -4.02
C VAL A 124 -18.05 4.18 -2.82
N ARG A 125 -18.28 2.88 -2.63
CA ARG A 125 -17.70 2.09 -1.54
C ARG A 125 -16.19 1.87 -1.73
N GLY A 126 -15.72 1.87 -2.98
CA GLY A 126 -14.30 1.76 -3.32
C GLY A 126 -13.54 3.09 -3.29
N ALA A 127 -14.20 4.20 -2.92
CA ALA A 127 -13.55 5.53 -2.92
C ALA A 127 -12.37 5.63 -1.93
N ASN A 128 -12.43 4.88 -0.83
CA ASN A 128 -11.34 4.76 0.15
C ASN A 128 -10.29 3.69 -0.22
N GLY A 129 -10.40 3.14 -1.43
CA GLY A 129 -9.64 2.00 -1.90
C GLY A 129 -10.30 0.66 -1.57
N VAL A 130 -9.81 -0.39 -2.23
CA VAL A 130 -10.37 -1.75 -2.13
C VAL A 130 -9.25 -2.75 -1.87
N ILE A 131 -9.47 -3.65 -0.92
CA ILE A 131 -8.59 -4.78 -0.65
C ILE A 131 -9.31 -6.03 -1.14
N GLU A 132 -8.84 -6.59 -2.25
CA GLU A 132 -9.38 -7.80 -2.84
C GLU A 132 -8.55 -9.00 -2.36
N ILE A 133 -9.24 -9.99 -1.81
CA ILE A 133 -8.67 -11.24 -1.33
C ILE A 133 -9.25 -12.36 -2.19
N LYS A 134 -8.37 -13.15 -2.80
CA LYS A 134 -8.75 -14.39 -3.48
C LYS A 134 -8.33 -15.57 -2.62
N LEU A 135 -9.25 -16.51 -2.46
CA LEU A 135 -8.99 -17.77 -1.77
C LEU A 135 -8.55 -18.86 -2.76
N LYS A 136 -7.92 -19.92 -2.26
CA LYS A 136 -7.38 -21.04 -3.06
C LYS A 136 -8.43 -21.99 -3.64
N ASN A 137 -9.69 -21.87 -3.20
CA ASN A 137 -10.78 -22.81 -3.50
C ASN A 137 -11.28 -22.76 -4.94
#